data_AF-A0A919U7M8-F1
#
_entry.id   AF-A0A919U7M8-F1
#
_cell.length_a   1.000
_cell.length_b   1.000
_cell.length_c   1.000
_cell.angle_alpha   90.00
_cell.angle_beta   90.00
_cell.angle_gamma   90.00
#
_symmetry.space_group_name_H-M   'P 1'
#
loop_
_entity.id
_entity.type
_entity.pdbx_description
1 polymer ?
#
loop_
_entity_poly.entity_id
_entity_poly.type
_entity_poly.pdbx_seq_one_letter_code
_entity_poly.pdbx_strand_id
1 'polypeptide(L)'
;MRIRLARAAVAAVWLYEGLWCKVVSGDQLSIVAAVPFLPTALAAAALAGLGVAETALAVWVLTGRRARAAAIVQTVLLVAFNAGGLLFAGDQITDAGRMLTANAALLALAWLLTAVPTHD
;
A
#
# COMPACT_ATOMS: atom_id res chain seq x y z
N MET A 1 1.23 22.15 10.83
CA MET A 1 0.79 20.97 11.60
C MET A 1 -0.08 19.99 10.79
N ARG A 2 -1.20 20.44 10.20
CA ARG A 2 -2.18 19.57 9.50
C ARG A 2 -1.59 18.70 8.36
N ILE A 3 -0.74 19.28 7.52
CA ILE A 3 -0.10 18.56 6.40
C ILE A 3 0.84 17.43 6.88
N ARG A 4 1.58 17.68 7.96
CA ARG A 4 2.49 16.67 8.54
C ARG A 4 1.72 15.49 9.11
N LEU A 5 0.58 15.76 9.76
CA LEU A 5 -0.32 14.72 10.24
C LEU A 5 -0.92 13.90 9.10
N ALA A 6 -1.35 14.54 8.00
CA ALA A 6 -1.85 13.83 6.83
C ALA A 6 -0.77 12.94 6.19
N ARG A 7 0.47 13.43 6.05
CA ARG A 7 1.60 12.60 5.58
C ARG A 7 1.89 11.44 6.52
N ALA A 8 1.89 11.69 7.83
CA ALA A 8 2.11 10.66 8.83
C ALA A 8 0.99 9.58 8.79
N ALA A 9 -0.26 9.99 8.62
CA ALA A 9 -1.39 9.05 8.49
C ALA A 9 -1.25 8.17 7.25
N VAL A 10 -0.94 8.75 6.09
CA VAL A 10 -0.71 7.98 4.86
C VAL A 10 0.47 7.04 5.02
N ALA A 11 1.59 7.53 5.54
CA ALA A 11 2.78 6.71 5.76
C ALA A 11 2.56 5.59 6.79
N ALA A 12 1.77 5.83 7.84
CA ALA A 12 1.46 4.82 8.84
C ALA A 12 0.72 3.61 8.23
N VAL A 13 -0.19 3.85 7.28
CA VAL A 13 -0.88 2.76 6.58
C VAL A 13 0.11 1.92 5.77
N TRP A 14 0.99 2.55 5.00
CA TRP A 14 2.02 1.85 4.22
C TRP A 14 3.05 1.13 5.10
N LEU A 15 3.40 1.69 6.26
CA LEU A 15 4.28 1.02 7.23
C LEU A 15 3.60 -0.19 7.86
N TYR A 16 2.32 -0.07 8.23
CA TYR A 16 1.58 -1.18 8.81
C TYR A 16 1.41 -2.32 7.79
N GLU A 17 0.91 -2.01 6.60
CA GLU A 17 0.70 -3.01 5.54
C GLU A 17 2.02 -3.62 5.04
N GLY A 18 3.07 -2.80 4.89
CA GLY A 18 4.34 -3.24 4.33
C GLY A 18 5.25 -3.91 5.35
N LEU A 19 5.61 -3.18 6.40
CA LEU A 19 6.57 -3.67 7.38
C LEU A 19 5.93 -4.70 8.30
N TRP A 20 4.77 -4.38 8.89
CA TRP A 20 4.17 -5.27 9.88
C TRP A 20 3.51 -6.49 9.22
N CYS A 21 2.55 -6.29 8.33
CA CYS A 21 1.76 -7.38 7.74
C CYS A 21 2.56 -8.29 6.78
N LYS A 22 3.51 -7.74 6.02
CA LYS A 22 4.25 -8.53 5.00
C LYS A 22 5.64 -8.96 5.43
N VAL A 23 6.43 -8.11 6.09
CA VAL A 23 7.81 -8.44 6.45
C VAL A 23 7.91 -9.11 7.82
N VAL A 24 7.26 -8.56 8.85
CA VAL A 24 7.41 -9.03 10.23
C VAL A 24 6.51 -10.24 10.53
N SER A 25 5.22 -10.13 10.23
CA SER A 25 4.24 -11.20 10.54
C SER A 25 4.15 -12.26 9.44
N GLY A 26 4.21 -11.84 8.17
CA GLY A 26 4.01 -12.73 7.03
C GLY A 26 2.56 -13.19 6.84
N ASP A 27 1.60 -12.49 7.47
CA ASP A 27 0.17 -12.86 7.53
C ASP A 27 -0.48 -13.03 6.15
N GLN A 28 0.10 -12.40 5.11
CA GLN A 28 -0.43 -12.38 3.74
C GLN A 28 0.24 -13.38 2.81
N LEU A 29 1.06 -14.32 3.32
CA LEU A 29 1.76 -15.30 2.48
C LEU A 29 0.81 -16.21 1.69
N SER A 30 -0.29 -16.65 2.28
CA SER A 30 -1.30 -17.48 1.60
C SER A 30 -1.94 -16.75 0.41
N ILE A 31 -2.17 -15.44 0.53
CA ILE A 31 -2.73 -14.60 -0.53
C ILE A 31 -1.74 -14.49 -1.69
N VAL A 32 -0.46 -14.23 -1.39
CA VAL A 32 0.58 -14.13 -2.43
C VAL A 32 0.82 -15.48 -3.09
N ALA A 33 0.78 -16.58 -2.34
CA ALA A 33 0.91 -17.94 -2.89
C ALA A 33 -0.26 -18.35 -3.80
N ALA A 34 -1.42 -17.68 -3.69
CA ALA A 34 -2.58 -17.90 -4.55
C ALA A 34 -2.52 -17.12 -5.88
N VAL A 35 -1.52 -16.25 -6.07
CA VAL A 35 -1.37 -15.48 -7.31
C VAL A 35 -1.03 -16.42 -8.48
N PRO A 36 -1.81 -16.40 -9.58
CA PRO A 36 -1.54 -17.26 -10.72
C PRO A 36 -0.18 -16.92 -11.34
N PHE A 37 0.50 -17.96 -11.84
CA PHE A 37 1.83 -17.88 -12.45
C PHE A 37 2.99 -17.53 -11.50
N LEU A 38 2.73 -17.27 -10.21
CA LEU A 38 3.79 -17.11 -9.20
C LEU A 38 4.17 -18.49 -8.62
N PRO A 39 5.41 -18.96 -8.78
CA PRO A 39 5.84 -20.20 -8.12
C PRO A 39 5.74 -20.06 -6.60
N THR A 40 5.15 -21.04 -5.92
CA THR A 40 4.98 -21.03 -4.46
C THR A 40 6.32 -20.87 -3.73
N ALA A 41 7.41 -21.44 -4.28
CA ALA A 41 8.76 -21.27 -3.75
C ALA A 41 9.25 -19.81 -3.72
N LEU A 42 8.68 -18.94 -4.55
CA LEU A 42 8.99 -17.51 -4.60
C LEU A 42 7.99 -16.66 -3.81
N ALA A 43 6.89 -17.22 -3.29
CA ALA A 43 5.84 -16.45 -2.63
C ALA A 43 6.34 -15.68 -1.41
N ALA A 44 7.20 -16.30 -0.59
CA ALA A 44 7.80 -15.62 0.57
C ALA A 44 8.73 -14.47 0.18
N ALA A 45 9.55 -14.68 -0.86
CA ALA A 45 10.44 -13.63 -1.38
C ALA A 45 9.65 -12.49 -2.03
N ALA A 46 8.58 -12.80 -2.77
CA ALA A 46 7.69 -11.83 -3.37
C ALA A 46 6.95 -11.01 -2.31
N LEU A 47 6.44 -11.67 -1.25
CA LEU A 47 5.79 -11.01 -0.11
C LEU A 47 6.76 -10.05 0.59
N ALA A 48 7.98 -10.49 0.90
CA ALA A 48 8.99 -9.65 1.53
C ALA A 48 9.39 -8.47 0.62
N GLY A 49 9.55 -8.71 -0.69
CA GLY A 49 9.85 -7.67 -1.67
C GLY A 49 8.76 -6.60 -1.74
N LEU A 50 7.48 -7.01 -1.75
CA LEU A 50 6.34 -6.11 -1.66
C LEU A 50 6.38 -5.31 -0.36
N GLY A 51 6.58 -5.97 0.79
CA GLY A 51 6.64 -5.29 2.08
C GLY A 51 7.75 -4.24 2.19
N VAL A 52 8.93 -4.52 1.61
CA VAL A 52 10.03 -3.53 1.53
C VAL A 52 9.66 -2.36 0.61
N ALA A 53 9.04 -2.62 -0.54
CA ALA A 53 8.63 -1.57 -1.46
C ALA A 53 7.58 -0.63 -0.82
N GLU A 54 6.62 -1.19 -0.11
CA GLU A 54 5.61 -0.44 0.65
C GLU A 54 6.22 0.37 1.79
N THR A 55 7.17 -0.20 2.52
CA THR A 55 7.93 0.50 3.57
C THR A 55 8.71 1.68 2.99
N ALA A 56 9.38 1.48 1.84
CA ALA A 56 10.09 2.56 1.14
C ALA A 56 9.14 3.66 0.66
N LEU A 57 7.94 3.29 0.20
CA LEU A 57 6.90 4.24 -0.19
C LEU A 57 6.42 5.08 1.02
N ALA A 58 6.28 4.47 2.19
CA ALA A 58 5.95 5.21 3.41
C ALA A 58 7.02 6.26 3.74
N VAL A 59 8.29 5.88 3.70
CA VAL A 59 9.42 6.82 3.91
C VAL A 59 9.36 7.94 2.87
N TRP A 60 9.12 7.61 1.60
CA TRP A 60 9.01 8.61 0.54
C TRP A 60 7.85 9.61 0.80
N VAL A 61 6.68 9.14 1.21
CA VAL A 61 5.55 9.99 1.59
C VAL A 61 5.91 10.96 2.73
N LEU A 62 6.66 10.50 3.74
CA LEU A 62 7.10 11.35 4.86
C LEU A 62 8.02 12.49 4.39
N THR A 63 8.88 12.24 3.40
CA THR A 63 9.74 13.30 2.84
C THR A 63 8.93 14.42 2.17
N GLY A 64 7.76 14.09 1.61
CA GLY A 64 6.95 15.00 0.81
C GLY A 64 7.53 15.35 -0.57
N ARG A 65 8.70 14.82 -0.92
CA ARG A 65 9.37 15.11 -2.19
C ARG A 65 8.61 14.47 -3.35
N ARG A 66 8.38 15.19 -4.45
CA ARG A 66 7.63 14.69 -5.63
C ARG A 66 6.28 14.05 -5.23
N ALA A 67 5.50 14.73 -4.39
CA ALA A 67 4.24 14.20 -3.85
C ALA A 67 3.28 13.64 -4.91
N ARG A 68 3.22 14.25 -6.10
CA ARG A 68 2.40 13.74 -7.22
C ARG A 68 2.86 12.37 -7.73
N ALA A 69 4.17 12.15 -7.84
CA ALA A 69 4.70 10.85 -8.24
C ALA A 69 4.42 9.79 -7.16
N ALA A 70 4.56 10.14 -5.88
CA ALA A 70 4.19 9.25 -4.78
C ALA A 70 2.68 8.90 -4.82
N ALA A 71 1.80 9.86 -5.11
CA ALA A 71 0.37 9.61 -5.23
C ALA A 71 0.02 8.69 -6.43
N ILE A 72 0.72 8.85 -7.56
CA ILE A 72 0.58 7.95 -8.73
C ILE A 72 0.99 6.53 -8.35
N VAL A 73 2.15 6.34 -7.73
CA VAL A 73 2.63 5.01 -7.32
C VAL A 73 1.67 4.36 -6.32
N GLN A 74 1.18 5.11 -5.33
CA GLN A 74 0.16 4.63 -4.39
C GLN A 74 -1.12 4.19 -5.10
N THR A 75 -1.56 4.97 -6.11
CA THR A 75 -2.75 4.65 -6.92
C THR A 75 -2.55 3.35 -7.69
N VAL A 76 -1.41 3.20 -8.39
CA VAL A 76 -1.11 2.00 -9.16
C VAL A 76 -1.05 0.76 -8.26
N LEU A 77 -0.34 0.86 -7.12
CA LEU A 77 -0.23 -0.25 -6.18
C LEU A 77 -1.59 -0.65 -5.59
N LEU A 78 -2.38 0.32 -5.11
CA LEU A 78 -3.69 0.01 -4.56
C LEU A 78 -4.63 -0.59 -5.63
N VAL A 79 -4.65 -0.07 -6.85
CA VAL A 79 -5.45 -0.67 -7.92
C VAL A 79 -4.98 -2.10 -8.20
N ALA A 80 -3.67 -2.35 -8.27
CA ALA A 80 -3.12 -3.68 -8.49
C ALA A 80 -3.48 -4.66 -7.36
N PHE A 81 -3.35 -4.24 -6.09
CA PHE A 81 -3.67 -5.09 -4.94
C PHE A 81 -5.16 -5.35 -4.79
N ASN A 82 -6.01 -4.33 -4.96
CA ASN A 82 -7.46 -4.54 -4.89
C ASN A 82 -7.94 -5.43 -6.05
N ALA A 83 -7.44 -5.21 -7.27
CA ALA A 83 -7.78 -6.06 -8.40
C ALA A 83 -7.28 -7.50 -8.19
N GLY A 84 -6.02 -7.68 -7.78
CA GLY A 84 -5.46 -9.00 -7.49
C GLY A 84 -6.20 -9.72 -6.37
N GLY A 85 -6.50 -9.03 -5.27
CA GLY A 85 -7.27 -9.57 -4.15
C GLY A 85 -8.67 -9.99 -4.58
N LEU A 86 -9.39 -9.16 -5.34
CA LEU A 86 -10.75 -9.49 -5.81
C LEU A 86 -10.77 -10.61 -6.85
N LEU A 87 -9.76 -10.71 -7.71
CA LEU A 87 -9.70 -11.73 -8.76
C LEU A 87 -9.21 -13.10 -8.25
N PHE A 88 -8.30 -13.12 -7.26
CA PHE A 88 -7.58 -14.34 -6.87
C PHE A 88 -7.80 -14.78 -5.42
N ALA A 89 -8.29 -13.90 -4.55
CA ALA A 89 -8.48 -14.17 -3.12
C ALA A 89 -9.79 -13.55 -2.60
N GLY A 90 -10.80 -13.41 -3.46
CA GLY A 90 -12.06 -12.75 -3.14
C GLY A 90 -12.83 -13.41 -2.00
N ASP A 91 -12.70 -14.72 -1.88
CA ASP A 91 -13.25 -15.56 -0.81
C ASP A 91 -12.59 -15.32 0.56
N GLN A 92 -11.35 -14.82 0.58
CA GLN A 92 -10.62 -14.47 1.81
C GLN A 92 -10.91 -13.05 2.28
N ILE A 93 -11.54 -12.21 1.44
CA ILE A 93 -11.89 -10.83 1.79
C ILE A 93 -13.22 -10.83 2.56
N THR A 94 -13.15 -10.65 3.87
CA THR A 94 -14.34 -10.61 4.74
C THR A 94 -15.33 -9.49 4.37
N ASP A 95 -14.82 -8.34 3.93
CA ASP A 95 -15.64 -7.15 3.63
C ASP A 95 -14.94 -6.27 2.58
N ALA A 96 -15.26 -6.51 1.31
CA ALA A 96 -14.69 -5.77 0.19
C ALA A 96 -15.10 -4.28 0.20
N GLY A 97 -16.31 -3.95 0.69
CA GLY A 97 -16.80 -2.57 0.75
C GLY A 97 -15.97 -1.72 1.71
N ARG A 98 -15.68 -2.25 2.90
CA ARG A 98 -14.80 -1.59 3.88
C ARG A 98 -13.38 -1.42 3.34
N MET A 99 -12.82 -2.45 2.71
CA MET A 99 -11.48 -2.41 2.09
C MET A 99 -11.39 -1.31 1.03
N LEU A 100 -12.32 -1.28 0.07
CA LEU A 100 -12.34 -0.29 -1.01
C LEU A 100 -12.53 1.13 -0.48
N THR A 101 -13.37 1.31 0.54
CA THR A 101 -13.59 2.62 1.18
C THR A 101 -12.33 3.14 1.86
N ALA A 102 -11.63 2.28 2.61
CA ALA A 102 -10.37 2.64 3.25
C ALA A 102 -9.29 3.03 2.22
N ASN A 103 -9.18 2.27 1.12
CA ASN A 103 -8.23 2.54 0.04
C ASN A 103 -8.57 3.84 -0.70
N ALA A 104 -9.85 4.12 -0.94
CA ALA A 104 -10.31 5.38 -1.53
C ALA A 104 -9.98 6.59 -0.63
N ALA A 105 -10.19 6.47 0.68
CA ALA A 105 -9.85 7.51 1.64
C ALA A 105 -8.33 7.77 1.70
N LEU A 106 -7.51 6.71 1.66
CA LEU A 106 -6.06 6.82 1.59
C LEU A 106 -5.61 7.56 0.32
N LEU A 107 -6.18 7.20 -0.84
CA LEU A 107 -5.86 7.88 -2.10
C LEU A 107 -6.33 9.32 -2.12
N ALA A 108 -7.50 9.64 -1.57
CA ALA A 108 -7.96 11.01 -1.43
C ALA A 108 -6.96 11.85 -0.63
N LEU A 109 -6.48 11.34 0.51
CA LEU A 109 -5.43 11.99 1.31
C LEU A 109 -4.12 12.13 0.54
N ALA A 110 -3.67 11.08 -0.15
CA ALA A 110 -2.45 11.11 -0.95
C ALA A 110 -2.51 12.16 -2.06
N TRP A 111 -3.64 12.29 -2.76
CA TRP A 111 -3.83 13.28 -3.82
C TRP A 111 -3.98 14.70 -3.27
N LEU A 112 -4.66 14.89 -2.13
CA LEU A 112 -4.71 16.20 -1.45
C LEU A 112 -3.32 16.72 -1.08
N LEU A 113 -2.41 15.82 -0.68
CA LEU A 113 -1.03 16.18 -0.38
C LEU A 113 -0.22 16.68 -1.59
N THR A 114 -0.68 16.43 -2.81
CA THR A 114 -0.04 16.92 -4.05
C THR A 114 -0.35 18.39 -4.33
N ALA A 115 -1.47 18.89 -3.83
CA ALA A 115 -1.90 20.28 -4.00
C ALA A 115 -1.21 21.23 -3.01
N VAL A 116 -0.44 20.70 -2.06
CA VAL A 116 0.28 21.48 -1.06
C VAL A 116 1.64 21.89 -1.62
N PRO A 117 1.96 23.19 -1.69
CA PRO A 117 3.29 23.65 -2.09
C PRO A 117 4.38 23.04 -1.20
N THR A 118 5.37 22.38 -1.81
CA THR A 118 6.61 22.06 -1.12
C THR A 118 7.45 23.32 -1.12
N HIS A 119 7.64 23.94 0.05
CA HIS A 119 8.69 24.94 0.22
C HIS A 119 10.02 24.20 0.11
N ASP A 120 10.60 24.22 -1.09
CA ASP A 120 12.01 23.91 -1.31
C ASP A 120 12.88 25.07 -0.80
#